data_AF-A0A239QM66-F1
#
_entry.id   AF-A0A239QM66-F1
#
_cell.length_a   1.000
_cell.length_b   1.000
_cell.length_c   1.000
_cell.angle_alpha   90.00
_cell.angle_beta   90.00
_cell.angle_gamma   90.00
#
_symmetry.space_group_name_H-M   'P 1'
#
loop_
_entity.id
_entity.type
_entity.pdbx_description
1 polymer ?
#
loop_
_entity_poly.entity_id
_entity_poly.type
_entity_poly.pdbx_seq_one_letter_code
_entity_poly.pdbx_strand_id
1 'polypeptide(L)'
;MANDQELMMSIRAAIDDCTRGVDEATSLRYKVLRKAKGEEPMVKKISMTLVIALVILALAAVAVAATVLWKDAGEKVAELEGEYGYYDTWDTATKIELVRDLYEMEALKGNADAERLLKGEGMTDAEKDALCDRIMLDYIGEDRVDLICLETILSTLRDVEGGTPAWSVEDKYWYNQMLDKYGMLSSESQRFILPEEGEINQEEAVRIARTLLESVSDKDLDDGIMSPYFEENPAFGYRRIWTIWYDLRTDGEFRGNPLYVYLKPDGTVLSYHIPELYSLDLMGVLPDDEAIPEEQALEIGRKAIAEKLGVPEDEVSSLKAYYTEIEAGHSKAVDGVMGQHVWLVDYAEQNMFAAIKPDGTLMTVRNR
;
A
#
# COMPACT_ATOMS: atom_id res chain seq x y z
N MET A 1 -15.71 100.34 -29.75
CA MET A 1 -14.76 99.93 -28.70
C MET A 1 -15.45 98.86 -27.89
N ALA A 2 -15.20 97.58 -28.18
CA ALA A 2 -15.65 96.52 -27.30
C ALA A 2 -14.96 96.74 -25.95
N ASN A 3 -15.74 96.71 -24.87
CA ASN A 3 -15.28 97.00 -23.52
C ASN A 3 -14.27 95.91 -23.11
N ASP A 4 -13.07 96.26 -22.64
CA ASP A 4 -12.03 95.31 -22.24
C ASP A 4 -12.52 94.27 -21.20
N GLN A 5 -13.58 94.61 -20.46
CA GLN A 5 -14.27 93.66 -19.58
C GLN A 5 -14.95 92.49 -20.32
N GLU A 6 -15.51 92.74 -21.50
CA GLU A 6 -16.21 91.73 -22.30
C GLU A 6 -15.21 90.72 -22.90
N LEU A 7 -14.05 91.22 -23.35
CA LEU A 7 -12.95 90.39 -23.84
C LEU A 7 -12.34 89.54 -22.72
N MET A 8 -12.09 90.12 -21.55
CA MET A 8 -11.59 89.40 -20.37
C MET A 8 -12.58 88.33 -19.89
N MET A 9 -13.89 88.59 -19.96
CA MET A 9 -14.91 87.59 -19.64
C MET A 9 -14.96 86.46 -20.66
N SER A 10 -14.85 86.77 -21.96
CA SER A 10 -14.82 85.74 -23.01
C SER A 10 -13.58 84.85 -22.91
N ILE A 11 -12.41 85.41 -22.60
CA ILE A 11 -11.17 84.65 -22.43
C ILE A 11 -11.24 83.77 -21.18
N ARG A 12 -11.73 84.29 -20.05
CA ARG A 12 -11.95 83.46 -18.85
C ARG A 12 -12.96 82.35 -19.10
N ALA A 13 -14.08 82.66 -19.75
CA ALA A 13 -15.09 81.65 -20.07
C ALA A 13 -14.52 80.55 -20.97
N ALA A 14 -13.71 80.88 -21.99
CA ALA A 14 -13.09 79.90 -22.85
C ALA A 14 -12.02 79.05 -22.13
N ILE A 15 -11.22 79.64 -21.25
CA ILE A 15 -10.24 78.92 -20.42
C ILE A 15 -10.95 77.98 -19.44
N ASP A 16 -12.00 78.45 -18.77
CA ASP A 16 -12.78 77.65 -17.82
C ASP A 16 -13.55 76.52 -18.52
N ASP A 17 -14.08 76.73 -19.73
CA ASP A 17 -14.70 75.65 -20.52
C ASP A 17 -13.68 74.60 -20.98
N CYS A 18 -12.47 75.03 -21.40
CA CYS A 18 -11.41 74.11 -21.80
C CYS A 18 -10.79 73.34 -20.63
N THR A 19 -10.91 73.84 -19.39
CA THR A 19 -10.30 73.23 -18.20
C THR A 19 -11.30 72.59 -17.23
N ARG A 20 -12.62 72.79 -17.44
CA ARG A 20 -13.70 72.23 -16.61
C ARG A 20 -13.65 70.71 -16.42
N GLY A 21 -13.13 69.97 -17.40
CA GLY A 21 -12.99 68.51 -17.33
C GLY A 21 -11.69 68.02 -16.68
N VAL A 22 -10.75 68.91 -16.35
CA VAL A 22 -9.39 68.54 -15.89
C VAL A 22 -9.31 68.44 -14.37
N ASP A 23 -10.09 69.23 -13.62
CA ASP A 23 -10.06 69.21 -12.14
C ASP A 23 -10.89 68.07 -11.51
N GLU A 24 -11.88 67.51 -12.22
CA GLU A 24 -12.68 66.37 -11.73
C GLU A 24 -12.11 65.00 -12.09
N ALA A 25 -11.10 64.93 -12.97
CA ALA A 25 -10.48 63.69 -13.38
C ALA A 25 -9.29 63.33 -12.48
N THR A 26 -9.55 62.78 -11.28
CA THR A 26 -8.52 62.22 -10.38
C THR A 26 -7.58 61.24 -11.11
N SER A 27 -8.11 60.56 -12.14
CA SER A 27 -7.38 59.62 -12.99
C SER A 27 -6.35 60.26 -13.93
N LEU A 28 -6.52 61.54 -14.30
CA LEU A 28 -5.55 62.28 -15.13
C LEU A 28 -4.37 62.78 -14.30
N ARG A 29 -4.63 63.31 -13.09
CA ARG A 29 -3.55 63.65 -12.12
C ARG A 29 -2.69 62.42 -11.82
N TYR A 30 -3.31 61.26 -11.61
CA TYR A 30 -2.58 60.02 -11.37
C TYR A 30 -1.76 59.57 -12.58
N LYS A 31 -2.31 59.66 -13.80
CA LYS A 31 -1.60 59.30 -15.05
C LYS A 31 -0.42 60.22 -15.34
N VAL A 32 -0.55 61.52 -15.09
CA VAL A 32 0.53 62.51 -15.28
C VAL A 32 1.64 62.30 -14.25
N LEU A 33 1.30 62.09 -12.97
CA LEU A 33 2.28 61.77 -11.91
C LEU A 33 3.02 60.46 -12.17
N ARG A 34 2.32 59.42 -12.65
CA ARG A 34 2.92 58.11 -12.95
C ARG A 34 3.88 58.16 -14.14
N LYS A 35 3.55 58.96 -15.17
CA LYS A 35 4.45 59.20 -16.32
C LYS A 35 5.66 60.06 -15.95
N ALA A 36 5.48 61.04 -15.06
CA ALA A 36 6.58 61.88 -14.56
C ALA A 36 7.54 61.12 -13.63
N LYS A 37 7.07 60.07 -12.95
CA LYS A 37 7.88 59.18 -12.09
C LYS A 37 8.54 57.99 -12.81
N GLY A 38 8.31 57.79 -14.11
CA GLY A 38 8.91 56.69 -14.87
C GLY A 38 8.42 55.29 -14.45
N GLU A 39 7.21 55.16 -13.90
CA GLU A 39 6.68 53.87 -13.46
C GLU A 39 6.02 53.13 -14.63
N GLU A 40 6.72 52.13 -15.19
CA GLU A 40 6.16 51.18 -16.15
C GLU A 40 5.03 50.32 -15.51
N PRO A 41 3.96 49.97 -16.25
CA PRO A 41 2.88 49.18 -15.70
C PRO A 41 3.33 47.72 -15.52
N MET A 42 3.49 47.27 -14.26
CA MET A 42 3.72 45.86 -13.96
C MET A 42 2.49 45.01 -14.35
N VAL A 43 2.65 44.15 -15.35
CA VAL A 43 1.74 43.04 -15.60
C VAL A 43 1.88 42.09 -14.40
N LYS A 44 0.82 41.93 -13.59
CA LYS A 44 0.84 40.99 -12.46
C LYS A 44 0.99 39.57 -13.02
N LYS A 45 2.21 39.05 -12.99
CA LYS A 45 2.49 37.65 -13.28
C LYS A 45 1.95 36.84 -12.10
N ILE A 46 0.89 36.06 -12.33
CA ILE A 46 0.44 35.06 -11.37
C ILE A 46 1.65 34.13 -11.16
N SER A 47 2.10 34.00 -9.91
CA SER A 47 3.27 33.17 -9.60
C SER A 47 2.98 31.74 -9.99
N MET A 48 3.84 31.12 -10.80
CA MET A 48 3.75 29.71 -11.18
C MET A 48 3.59 28.81 -9.95
N THR A 49 4.20 29.20 -8.82
CA THR A 49 4.09 28.52 -7.52
C THR A 49 2.67 28.50 -6.97
N LEU A 50 1.86 29.55 -7.18
CA LEU A 50 0.47 29.60 -6.72
C LEU A 50 -0.42 28.71 -7.60
N VAL A 51 -0.16 28.68 -8.91
CA VAL A 51 -0.89 27.79 -9.83
C VAL A 51 -0.56 26.33 -9.50
N ILE A 52 0.72 26.01 -9.28
CA ILE A 52 1.15 24.68 -8.87
C ILE A 52 0.56 24.31 -7.50
N ALA A 53 0.54 25.21 -6.52
CA ALA A 53 -0.07 24.95 -5.22
C ALA A 53 -1.59 24.70 -5.32
N LEU A 54 -2.30 25.43 -6.16
CA LEU A 54 -3.73 25.21 -6.41
C LEU A 54 -4.00 23.92 -7.16
N VAL A 55 -3.13 23.54 -8.11
CA VAL A 55 -3.21 22.24 -8.79
C VAL A 55 -2.92 21.10 -7.82
N ILE A 56 -1.91 21.22 -6.94
CA ILE A 56 -1.62 20.24 -5.89
C ILE A 56 -2.80 20.13 -4.91
N LEU A 57 -3.40 21.26 -4.49
CA LEU A 57 -4.58 21.27 -3.63
C LEU A 57 -5.81 20.64 -4.30
N ALA A 58 -6.01 20.89 -5.60
CA ALA A 58 -7.09 20.27 -6.36
C ALA A 58 -6.87 18.76 -6.56
N LEU A 59 -5.63 18.34 -6.84
CA LEU A 59 -5.26 16.92 -6.94
C LEU A 59 -5.40 16.21 -5.59
N ALA A 60 -4.99 16.85 -4.49
CA ALA A 60 -5.19 16.33 -3.14
C ALA A 60 -6.67 16.19 -2.78
N ALA A 61 -7.53 17.14 -3.18
CA ALA A 61 -8.97 17.07 -2.94
C ALA A 61 -9.68 15.96 -3.74
N VAL A 62 -9.25 15.72 -5.00
CA VAL A 62 -9.78 14.61 -5.82
C VAL A 62 -9.34 13.25 -5.26
N ALA A 63 -8.08 13.12 -4.81
CA ALA A 63 -7.60 11.90 -4.16
C ALA A 63 -8.35 11.61 -2.85
N VAL A 64 -8.61 12.62 -2.01
CA VAL A 64 -9.38 12.46 -0.76
C VAL A 64 -10.83 12.04 -1.04
N ALA A 65 -11.48 12.61 -2.06
CA ALA A 65 -12.84 12.21 -2.44
C ALA A 65 -12.91 10.76 -2.95
N ALA A 66 -11.95 10.33 -3.78
CA ALA A 66 -11.87 8.95 -4.24
C ALA A 66 -11.60 7.96 -3.10
N THR A 67 -10.75 8.31 -2.11
CA THR A 67 -10.43 7.44 -0.97
C THR A 67 -11.57 7.22 0.03
N VAL A 68 -12.60 8.08 0.04
CA VAL A 68 -13.74 7.97 0.97
C VAL A 68 -14.88 7.16 0.34
N LEU A 69 -15.11 7.32 -0.98
CA LEU A 69 -16.26 6.71 -1.66
C LEU A 69 -16.22 5.17 -1.64
N TRP A 70 -15.06 4.55 -1.85
CA TRP A 70 -14.95 3.08 -1.85
C TRP A 70 -15.08 2.50 -0.44
N LYS A 71 -14.70 3.26 0.60
CA LYS A 71 -14.86 2.84 2.00
C LYS A 71 -16.32 2.88 2.40
N ASP A 72 -17.04 3.96 2.08
CA ASP A 72 -18.48 4.05 2.32
C ASP A 72 -19.24 2.92 1.59
N ALA A 73 -18.84 2.62 0.35
CA ALA A 73 -19.34 1.47 -0.41
C ALA A 73 -19.05 0.14 0.29
N GLY A 74 -17.81 -0.04 0.75
CA GLY A 74 -17.39 -1.20 1.53
C GLY A 74 -18.20 -1.40 2.80
N GLU A 75 -18.42 -0.32 3.57
CA GLU A 75 -19.25 -0.39 4.79
C GLU A 75 -20.68 -0.80 4.48
N LYS A 76 -21.24 -0.35 3.36
CA LYS A 76 -22.59 -0.73 2.95
C LYS A 76 -22.68 -2.19 2.54
N VAL A 77 -21.70 -2.70 1.80
CA VAL A 77 -21.62 -4.12 1.45
C VAL A 77 -21.45 -4.98 2.71
N ALA A 78 -20.58 -4.56 3.63
CA ALA A 78 -20.35 -5.26 4.89
C ALA A 78 -21.59 -5.28 5.80
N GLU A 79 -22.37 -4.19 5.82
CA GLU A 79 -23.66 -4.15 6.51
C GLU A 79 -24.62 -5.20 5.96
N LEU A 80 -24.78 -5.26 4.63
CA LEU A 80 -25.67 -6.23 3.98
C LEU A 80 -25.19 -7.66 4.20
N GLU A 81 -23.90 -7.95 4.08
CA GLU A 81 -23.36 -9.29 4.35
C GLU A 81 -23.46 -9.70 5.81
N GLY A 82 -23.21 -8.77 6.73
CA GLY A 82 -23.36 -9.02 8.16
C GLY A 82 -24.81 -9.34 8.57
N GLU A 83 -25.80 -8.74 7.89
CA GLU A 83 -27.22 -8.99 8.15
C GLU A 83 -27.77 -10.23 7.44
N TYR A 84 -27.47 -10.39 6.15
CA TYR A 84 -28.11 -11.38 5.28
C TYR A 84 -27.22 -12.59 4.94
N GLY A 85 -25.95 -12.58 5.34
CA GLY A 85 -24.98 -13.62 4.95
C GLY A 85 -24.41 -13.39 3.55
N TYR A 86 -23.99 -14.45 2.88
CA TYR A 86 -23.40 -14.35 1.54
C TYR A 86 -24.44 -14.00 0.46
N TYR A 87 -23.99 -13.31 -0.59
CA TYR A 87 -24.83 -12.77 -1.66
C TYR A 87 -25.80 -13.80 -2.30
N ASP A 88 -25.37 -15.06 -2.44
CA ASP A 88 -26.17 -16.13 -3.02
C ASP A 88 -27.42 -16.51 -2.19
N THR A 89 -27.45 -16.11 -0.91
CA THR A 89 -28.58 -16.31 0.00
C THR A 89 -29.55 -15.13 0.05
N TRP A 90 -29.19 -14.00 -0.57
CA TRP A 90 -29.98 -12.78 -0.51
C TRP A 90 -31.25 -12.87 -1.34
N ASP A 91 -32.29 -12.16 -0.90
CA ASP A 91 -33.48 -11.98 -1.71
C ASP A 91 -33.26 -10.93 -2.82
N THR A 92 -34.16 -10.93 -3.80
CA THR A 92 -34.08 -10.02 -4.95
C THR A 92 -34.12 -8.54 -4.54
N ALA A 93 -34.80 -8.18 -3.45
CA ALA A 93 -34.87 -6.78 -3.02
C ALA A 93 -33.51 -6.31 -2.49
N THR A 94 -32.84 -7.13 -1.67
CA THR A 94 -31.49 -6.86 -1.15
C THR A 94 -30.45 -6.80 -2.28
N LYS A 95 -30.54 -7.70 -3.27
CA LYS A 95 -29.65 -7.64 -4.45
C LYS A 95 -29.84 -6.34 -5.26
N ILE A 96 -31.09 -5.89 -5.43
CA ILE A 96 -31.39 -4.60 -6.09
C ILE A 96 -30.86 -3.42 -5.26
N GLU A 97 -30.92 -3.49 -3.93
CA GLU A 97 -30.34 -2.47 -3.04
C GLU A 97 -28.84 -2.34 -3.28
N LEU A 98 -28.09 -3.43 -3.28
CA LEU A 98 -26.65 -3.40 -3.58
C LEU A 98 -26.34 -2.77 -4.96
N VAL A 99 -27.06 -3.19 -6.02
CA VAL A 99 -26.86 -2.62 -7.36
C VAL A 99 -27.19 -1.12 -7.39
N ARG A 100 -28.20 -0.68 -6.64
CA ARG A 100 -28.54 0.73 -6.51
C ARG A 100 -27.43 1.51 -5.82
N ASP A 101 -26.93 1.00 -4.69
CA ASP A 101 -25.88 1.67 -3.92
C ASP A 101 -24.60 1.83 -4.76
N LEU A 102 -24.16 0.76 -5.42
CA LEU A 102 -23.00 0.80 -6.33
C LEU A 102 -23.23 1.73 -7.53
N TYR A 103 -24.47 1.86 -8.02
CA TYR A 103 -24.81 2.83 -9.06
C TYR A 103 -24.75 4.27 -8.54
N GLU A 104 -25.27 4.54 -7.35
CA GLU A 104 -25.25 5.86 -6.71
C GLU A 104 -23.81 6.31 -6.38
N MET A 105 -22.95 5.37 -6.00
CA MET A 105 -21.51 5.55 -5.75
C MET A 105 -20.66 5.67 -7.03
N GLU A 106 -21.29 5.74 -8.20
CA GLU A 106 -20.65 5.85 -9.51
C GLU A 106 -19.95 4.58 -10.03
N ALA A 107 -19.83 3.52 -9.22
CA ALA A 107 -19.17 2.27 -9.60
C ALA A 107 -19.88 1.53 -10.75
N LEU A 108 -21.21 1.64 -10.84
CA LEU A 108 -22.02 1.06 -11.93
C LEU A 108 -22.59 2.11 -12.90
N LYS A 109 -22.17 3.39 -12.82
CA LYS A 109 -22.69 4.42 -13.73
C LYS A 109 -22.32 4.12 -15.18
N GLY A 110 -23.33 4.17 -16.06
CA GLY A 110 -23.17 3.84 -17.48
C GLY A 110 -23.35 2.36 -17.81
N ASN A 111 -23.55 1.49 -16.82
CA ASN A 111 -23.97 0.10 -17.07
C ASN A 111 -25.46 0.08 -17.49
N ALA A 112 -25.72 -0.35 -18.73
CA ALA A 112 -27.08 -0.35 -19.31
C ALA A 112 -28.04 -1.30 -18.58
N ASP A 113 -27.53 -2.42 -18.07
CA ASP A 113 -28.31 -3.40 -17.33
C ASP A 113 -28.66 -2.87 -15.92
N ALA A 114 -27.73 -2.18 -15.24
CA ALA A 114 -28.03 -1.49 -13.98
C ALA A 114 -29.07 -0.37 -14.16
N GLU A 115 -28.94 0.46 -15.21
CA GLU A 115 -29.95 1.48 -15.52
C GLU A 115 -31.32 0.89 -15.81
N ARG A 116 -31.36 -0.22 -16.55
CA ARG A 116 -32.60 -0.94 -16.85
C ARG A 116 -33.24 -1.49 -15.58
N LEU A 117 -32.44 -2.13 -14.71
CA LEU A 117 -32.89 -2.67 -13.43
C LEU A 117 -33.54 -1.57 -12.57
N LEU A 118 -32.87 -0.42 -12.44
CA LEU A 118 -33.32 0.69 -11.58
C LEU A 118 -34.53 1.46 -12.13
N LYS A 119 -34.74 1.47 -13.45
CA LYS A 119 -35.96 2.02 -14.09
C LYS A 119 -37.18 1.11 -13.90
N GLY A 120 -36.97 -0.21 -13.79
CA GLY A 120 -37.91 -1.15 -13.14
C GLY A 120 -39.22 -1.47 -13.86
N GLU A 121 -39.45 -1.04 -15.10
CA GLU A 121 -40.75 -1.26 -15.76
C GLU A 121 -40.83 -2.62 -16.47
N GLY A 122 -41.82 -3.44 -16.08
CA GLY A 122 -42.24 -4.63 -16.82
C GLY A 122 -41.45 -5.92 -16.60
N MET A 123 -40.58 -5.99 -15.59
CA MET A 123 -39.82 -7.20 -15.24
C MET A 123 -40.44 -7.95 -14.06
N THR A 124 -40.47 -9.29 -14.15
CA THR A 124 -40.77 -10.18 -13.03
C THR A 124 -39.63 -10.22 -12.02
N ASP A 125 -39.89 -10.66 -10.79
CA ASP A 125 -38.84 -10.71 -9.75
C ASP A 125 -37.73 -11.69 -10.12
N ALA A 126 -38.04 -12.83 -10.74
CA ALA A 126 -37.03 -13.77 -11.24
C ALA A 126 -36.14 -13.16 -12.34
N GLU A 127 -36.68 -12.30 -13.20
CA GLU A 127 -35.89 -11.59 -14.22
C GLU A 127 -35.00 -10.51 -13.60
N LYS A 128 -35.46 -9.86 -12.52
CA LYS A 128 -34.65 -8.87 -11.79
C LYS A 128 -33.52 -9.56 -11.03
N ASP A 129 -33.80 -10.69 -10.39
CA ASP A 129 -32.83 -11.48 -9.64
C ASP A 129 -31.67 -11.91 -10.54
N ALA A 130 -32.00 -12.56 -11.65
CA ALA A 130 -31.00 -12.99 -12.64
C ALA A 130 -30.26 -11.80 -13.31
N LEU A 131 -30.88 -10.61 -13.36
CA LEU A 131 -30.22 -9.41 -13.85
C LEU A 131 -29.23 -8.84 -12.83
N CYS A 132 -29.56 -8.86 -11.53
CA CYS A 132 -28.63 -8.47 -10.46
C CYS A 132 -27.39 -9.35 -10.48
N ASP A 133 -27.58 -10.67 -10.53
CA ASP A 133 -26.47 -11.63 -10.59
C ASP A 133 -25.56 -11.35 -11.78
N ARG A 134 -26.12 -11.12 -12.97
CA ARG A 134 -25.32 -10.78 -14.16
C ARG A 134 -24.56 -9.47 -13.98
N ILE A 135 -25.22 -8.42 -13.50
CA ILE A 135 -24.58 -7.11 -13.29
C ILE A 135 -23.39 -7.25 -12.35
N MET A 136 -23.58 -7.98 -11.25
CA MET A 136 -22.54 -8.16 -10.24
C MET A 136 -21.39 -9.04 -10.73
N LEU A 137 -21.69 -10.15 -11.41
CA LEU A 137 -20.68 -11.01 -12.04
C LEU A 137 -19.83 -10.25 -13.06
N ASP A 138 -20.49 -9.50 -13.95
CA ASP A 138 -19.80 -8.66 -14.94
C ASP A 138 -18.96 -7.57 -14.26
N TYR A 139 -19.44 -7.00 -13.15
CA TYR A 139 -18.75 -5.96 -12.40
C TYR A 139 -17.47 -6.47 -11.74
N ILE A 140 -17.51 -7.63 -11.08
CA ILE A 140 -16.34 -8.22 -10.42
C ILE A 140 -15.44 -9.02 -11.38
N GLY A 141 -15.91 -9.30 -12.60
CA GLY A 141 -15.17 -10.05 -13.61
C GLY A 141 -15.15 -11.57 -13.35
N GLU A 142 -16.16 -12.10 -12.67
CA GLU A 142 -16.27 -13.52 -12.28
C GLU A 142 -17.45 -14.21 -12.98
N ASP A 143 -17.49 -15.55 -12.95
CA ASP A 143 -18.54 -16.35 -13.59
C ASP A 143 -19.45 -17.10 -12.59
N ARG A 144 -19.22 -16.92 -11.29
CA ARG A 144 -19.87 -17.65 -10.19
C ARG A 144 -20.45 -16.73 -9.13
N VAL A 145 -21.74 -16.89 -8.86
CA VAL A 145 -22.48 -16.03 -7.92
C VAL A 145 -21.95 -16.13 -6.49
N ASP A 146 -21.44 -17.29 -6.08
CA ASP A 146 -20.86 -17.50 -4.76
C ASP A 146 -19.50 -16.81 -4.55
N LEU A 147 -18.93 -16.20 -5.61
CA LEU A 147 -17.74 -15.34 -5.54
C LEU A 147 -18.10 -13.85 -5.36
N ILE A 148 -19.38 -13.48 -5.45
CA ILE A 148 -19.81 -12.12 -5.14
C ILE A 148 -19.79 -11.98 -3.62
N CYS A 149 -18.75 -11.32 -3.11
CA CYS A 149 -18.61 -11.06 -1.69
C CYS A 149 -17.94 -9.71 -1.42
N LEU A 150 -17.92 -9.29 -0.16
CA LEU A 150 -17.29 -8.07 0.32
C LEU A 150 -15.84 -7.93 -0.18
N GLU A 151 -15.07 -9.01 -0.14
CA GLU A 151 -13.66 -9.01 -0.55
C GLU A 151 -13.50 -8.75 -2.06
N THR A 152 -14.28 -9.43 -2.90
CA THR A 152 -14.21 -9.25 -4.36
C THR A 152 -14.73 -7.89 -4.77
N ILE A 153 -15.85 -7.45 -4.19
CA ILE A 153 -16.41 -6.11 -4.44
C ILE A 153 -15.45 -5.01 -4.00
N LEU A 154 -14.83 -5.11 -2.82
CA LEU A 154 -13.84 -4.14 -2.35
C LEU A 154 -12.59 -4.11 -3.23
N SER A 155 -12.13 -5.26 -3.70
CA SER A 155 -10.99 -5.34 -4.62
C SER A 155 -11.29 -4.64 -5.94
N THR A 156 -12.51 -4.80 -6.48
CA THR A 156 -12.98 -4.09 -7.68
C THR A 156 -13.16 -2.59 -7.45
N LEU A 157 -13.79 -2.20 -6.33
CA LEU A 157 -14.04 -0.78 -6.00
C LEU A 157 -12.76 0.01 -5.82
N ARG A 158 -11.76 -0.61 -5.20
CA ARG A 158 -10.51 0.07 -4.89
C ARG A 158 -9.55 0.13 -6.07
N ASP A 159 -9.67 -0.79 -7.03
CA ASP A 159 -8.88 -0.84 -8.27
C ASP A 159 -7.36 -0.66 -8.03
N VAL A 160 -6.84 -1.33 -7.00
CA VAL A 160 -5.41 -1.32 -6.68
C VAL A 160 -4.77 -2.59 -7.23
N GLU A 161 -3.76 -2.40 -8.08
CA GLU A 161 -2.90 -3.48 -8.55
C GLU A 161 -2.30 -4.23 -7.36
N GLY A 162 -2.52 -5.54 -7.31
CA GLY A 162 -2.11 -6.37 -6.19
C GLY A 162 -3.15 -6.61 -5.11
N GLY A 163 -4.35 -6.02 -5.22
CA GLY A 163 -5.50 -6.31 -4.34
C GLY A 163 -5.27 -5.92 -2.87
N THR A 164 -5.96 -6.62 -1.96
CA THR A 164 -5.86 -6.42 -0.51
C THR A 164 -4.43 -6.47 0.06
N PRO A 165 -3.49 -7.31 -0.45
CA PRO A 165 -2.08 -7.25 -0.08
C PRO A 165 -1.44 -5.86 -0.19
N ALA A 166 -1.69 -5.14 -1.28
CA ALA A 166 -1.08 -3.85 -1.56
C ALA A 166 -1.68 -2.68 -0.77
N TRP A 167 -2.68 -2.93 0.09
CA TRP A 167 -3.34 -1.90 0.87
C TRP A 167 -2.40 -1.26 1.90
N SER A 168 -2.58 0.04 2.16
CA SER A 168 -1.89 0.70 3.26
C SER A 168 -2.33 0.14 4.61
N VAL A 169 -1.51 0.35 5.64
CA VAL A 169 -1.82 -0.06 7.00
C VAL A 169 -3.11 0.61 7.52
N GLU A 170 -3.36 1.86 7.16
CA GLU A 170 -4.59 2.57 7.54
C GLU A 170 -5.84 1.93 6.93
N ASP A 171 -5.74 1.43 5.70
CA ASP A 171 -6.86 0.79 5.04
C ASP A 171 -7.10 -0.63 5.57
N LYS A 172 -6.02 -1.38 5.85
CA LYS A 172 -6.12 -2.68 6.53
C LYS A 172 -6.72 -2.52 7.95
N TYR A 173 -6.29 -1.49 8.67
CA TYR A 173 -6.88 -1.13 9.97
C TYR A 173 -8.37 -0.81 9.84
N TRP A 174 -8.75 0.08 8.92
CA TRP A 174 -10.16 0.41 8.66
C TRP A 174 -10.99 -0.83 8.33
N TYR A 175 -10.47 -1.73 7.49
CA TYR A 175 -11.16 -2.97 7.10
C TYR A 175 -11.46 -3.85 8.31
N ASN A 176 -10.49 -4.02 9.22
CA ASN A 176 -10.68 -4.75 10.46
C ASN A 176 -11.75 -4.12 11.36
N GLN A 177 -11.75 -2.79 11.49
CA GLN A 177 -12.77 -2.05 12.26
C GLN A 177 -14.17 -2.20 11.65
N MET A 178 -14.27 -2.20 10.32
CA MET A 178 -15.53 -2.43 9.60
C MET A 178 -16.03 -3.85 9.83
N LEU A 179 -15.16 -4.87 9.70
CA LEU A 179 -15.55 -6.25 9.97
C LEU A 179 -16.02 -6.45 11.42
N ASP A 180 -15.36 -5.82 12.39
CA ASP A 180 -15.78 -5.89 13.81
C ASP A 180 -17.15 -5.24 14.02
N LYS A 181 -17.35 -4.04 13.46
CA LYS A 181 -18.61 -3.28 13.53
C LYS A 181 -19.81 -4.09 13.05
N TYR A 182 -19.64 -4.90 11.99
CA TYR A 182 -20.71 -5.71 11.39
C TYR A 182 -20.69 -7.18 11.82
N GLY A 183 -19.91 -7.54 12.85
CA GLY A 183 -19.90 -8.89 13.42
C GLY A 183 -19.26 -9.96 12.52
N MET A 184 -18.46 -9.53 11.55
CA MET A 184 -17.77 -10.38 10.57
C MET A 184 -16.32 -10.69 10.98
N LEU A 185 -15.77 -10.00 11.99
CA LEU A 185 -14.41 -10.26 12.49
C LEU A 185 -14.42 -11.44 13.47
N SER A 186 -13.71 -12.52 13.12
CA SER A 186 -13.61 -13.70 13.98
C SER A 186 -12.52 -13.52 15.05
N SER A 187 -12.54 -14.34 16.11
CA SER A 187 -11.46 -14.35 17.12
C SER A 187 -10.11 -14.78 16.56
N GLU A 188 -10.13 -15.57 15.47
CA GLU A 188 -8.94 -16.06 14.77
C GLU A 188 -8.46 -15.10 13.69
N SER A 189 -9.24 -14.03 13.41
CA SER A 189 -8.88 -13.05 12.42
C SER A 189 -7.69 -12.23 12.90
N GLN A 190 -6.80 -11.95 11.97
CA GLN A 190 -5.67 -11.08 12.20
C GLN A 190 -6.13 -9.67 12.60
N ARG A 191 -5.52 -9.13 13.65
CA ARG A 191 -5.86 -7.82 14.22
C ARG A 191 -4.89 -6.76 13.76
N PHE A 192 -5.30 -5.99 12.77
CA PHE A 192 -4.54 -4.84 12.31
C PHE A 192 -4.68 -3.68 13.30
N ILE A 193 -3.56 -3.02 13.57
CA ILE A 193 -3.47 -1.83 14.43
C ILE A 193 -2.63 -0.76 13.73
N LEU A 194 -2.70 0.48 14.22
CA LEU A 194 -1.87 1.57 13.73
C LEU A 194 -0.59 1.72 14.57
N PRO A 195 0.54 2.08 13.94
CA PRO A 195 1.72 2.53 14.65
C PRO A 195 1.42 3.78 15.51
N GLU A 196 2.04 3.83 16.68
CA GLU A 196 1.98 4.95 17.62
C GLU A 196 3.14 5.93 17.41
N GLU A 197 3.06 7.09 18.06
CA GLU A 197 4.14 8.08 18.02
C GLU A 197 5.46 7.48 18.55
N GLY A 198 6.51 7.55 17.74
CA GLY A 198 7.82 6.99 18.04
C GLY A 198 8.05 5.58 17.50
N GLU A 199 7.02 4.92 16.98
CA GLU A 199 7.16 3.68 16.19
C GLU A 199 7.45 4.02 14.72
N ILE A 200 8.15 3.13 14.01
CA ILE A 200 8.44 3.31 12.59
C ILE A 200 7.14 3.25 11.77
N ASN A 201 7.14 3.96 10.63
CA ASN A 201 6.01 3.94 9.70
C ASN A 201 6.16 2.82 8.66
N GLN A 202 5.14 2.68 7.80
CA GLN A 202 5.09 1.65 6.75
C GLN A 202 6.28 1.74 5.78
N GLU A 203 6.64 2.95 5.32
CA GLU A 203 7.74 3.15 4.37
C GLU A 203 9.06 2.66 4.94
N GLU A 204 9.32 2.98 6.21
CA GLU A 204 10.54 2.56 6.92
C GLU A 204 10.57 1.05 7.15
N ALA A 205 9.45 0.45 7.56
CA ALA A 205 9.34 -1.00 7.74
C ALA A 205 9.58 -1.76 6.43
N VAL A 206 8.97 -1.29 5.33
CA VAL A 206 9.17 -1.85 3.99
C VAL A 206 10.62 -1.72 3.54
N ARG A 207 11.26 -0.56 3.79
CA ARG A 207 12.66 -0.33 3.44
C ARG A 207 13.58 -1.28 4.18
N ILE A 208 13.41 -1.45 5.50
CA ILE A 208 14.21 -2.37 6.32
C ILE A 208 14.04 -3.81 5.82
N ALA A 209 12.80 -4.25 5.62
CA ALA A 209 12.51 -5.59 5.14
C ALA A 209 13.09 -5.85 3.74
N ARG A 210 12.96 -4.90 2.80
CA ARG A 210 13.54 -5.00 1.46
C ARG A 210 15.07 -5.16 1.53
N THR A 211 15.75 -4.28 2.26
CA THR A 211 17.21 -4.35 2.42
C THR A 211 17.65 -5.69 3.03
N LEU A 212 16.91 -6.21 4.01
CA LEU A 212 17.19 -7.52 4.58
C LEU A 212 17.02 -8.62 3.52
N LEU A 213 15.88 -8.68 2.84
CA LEU A 213 15.58 -9.72 1.86
C LEU A 213 16.58 -9.71 0.70
N GLU A 214 17.00 -8.54 0.22
CA GLU A 214 18.05 -8.39 -0.81
C GLU A 214 19.42 -8.93 -0.33
N SER A 215 19.69 -8.89 0.99
CA SER A 215 20.94 -9.41 1.55
C SER A 215 20.95 -10.92 1.74
N VAL A 216 19.78 -11.54 1.96
CA VAL A 216 19.67 -12.97 2.30
C VAL A 216 19.12 -13.84 1.17
N SER A 217 18.55 -13.25 0.12
CA SER A 217 17.87 -13.97 -0.96
C SER A 217 18.30 -13.46 -2.34
N ASP A 218 18.48 -14.38 -3.29
CA ASP A 218 18.76 -14.02 -4.71
C ASP A 218 17.49 -13.79 -5.53
N LYS A 219 16.32 -13.86 -4.88
CA LYS A 219 15.04 -13.66 -5.57
C LYS A 219 14.93 -12.21 -6.04
N ASP A 220 14.45 -12.06 -7.26
CA ASP A 220 14.09 -10.74 -7.78
C ASP A 220 12.89 -10.19 -6.99
N LEU A 221 13.10 -9.04 -6.35
CA LEU A 221 12.11 -8.36 -5.52
C LEU A 221 11.41 -7.19 -6.24
N ASP A 222 11.57 -7.07 -7.56
CA ASP A 222 10.95 -5.99 -8.33
C ASP A 222 9.55 -6.37 -8.83
N ASP A 223 9.31 -7.64 -9.15
CA ASP A 223 8.05 -8.12 -9.74
C ASP A 223 7.01 -8.64 -8.72
N GLY A 224 7.36 -8.67 -7.43
CA GLY A 224 6.49 -9.23 -6.39
C GLY A 224 5.71 -8.17 -5.62
N ILE A 225 4.75 -8.63 -4.82
CA ILE A 225 3.83 -7.77 -4.08
C ILE A 225 4.19 -7.76 -2.61
N MET A 226 4.58 -6.59 -2.11
CA MET A 226 4.79 -6.34 -0.69
C MET A 226 3.46 -6.06 0.00
N SER A 227 3.13 -6.87 0.99
CA SER A 227 2.01 -6.66 1.90
C SER A 227 2.55 -6.32 3.29
N PRO A 228 2.74 -5.03 3.60
CA PRO A 228 3.08 -4.60 4.94
C PRO A 228 1.83 -4.56 5.82
N TYR A 229 1.93 -5.00 7.05
CA TYR A 229 0.91 -4.79 8.06
C TYR A 229 1.51 -4.65 9.46
N PHE A 230 0.78 -3.92 10.28
CA PHE A 230 1.13 -3.70 11.68
C PHE A 230 0.03 -4.31 12.55
N GLU A 231 0.41 -5.16 13.49
CA GLU A 231 -0.52 -6.08 14.14
C GLU A 231 -0.12 -6.42 15.58
N GLU A 232 -1.09 -6.92 16.35
CA GLU A 232 -0.82 -7.65 17.59
C GLU A 232 -0.69 -9.15 17.28
N ASN A 233 0.54 -9.64 17.15
CA ASN A 233 0.75 -11.00 16.65
C ASN A 233 0.79 -12.04 17.80
N PRO A 234 -0.11 -13.04 17.82
CA PRO A 234 -0.17 -14.05 18.88
C PRO A 234 1.07 -14.95 18.92
N ALA A 235 1.72 -15.21 17.79
CA ALA A 235 2.95 -16.02 17.73
C ALA A 235 4.10 -15.37 18.52
N PHE A 236 4.06 -14.05 18.66
CA PHE A 236 5.01 -13.27 19.46
C PHE A 236 4.44 -12.84 20.81
N GLY A 237 3.41 -13.53 21.30
CA GLY A 237 2.79 -13.24 22.60
C GLY A 237 1.97 -11.95 22.61
N TYR A 238 1.25 -11.68 21.52
CA TYR A 238 0.44 -10.47 21.31
C TYR A 238 1.27 -9.18 21.36
N ARG A 239 2.50 -9.23 20.85
CA ARG A 239 3.34 -8.03 20.70
C ARG A 239 2.92 -7.27 19.45
N ARG A 240 3.00 -5.94 19.54
CA ARG A 240 2.91 -5.02 18.40
C ARG A 240 4.13 -5.26 17.52
N ILE A 241 3.92 -5.68 16.28
CA ILE A 241 5.00 -5.92 15.33
C ILE A 241 4.60 -5.46 13.93
N TRP A 242 5.62 -5.17 13.13
CA TRP A 242 5.50 -5.14 11.69
C TRP A 242 5.69 -6.54 11.14
N THR A 243 4.82 -6.92 10.23
CA THR A 243 4.98 -8.12 9.43
C THR A 243 4.91 -7.70 7.97
N ILE A 244 5.97 -8.02 7.24
CA ILE A 244 6.12 -7.67 5.83
C ILE A 244 6.08 -8.96 5.05
N TRP A 245 5.00 -9.19 4.31
CA TRP A 245 4.88 -10.33 3.41
C TRP A 245 5.28 -9.94 2.00
N TYR A 246 5.95 -10.85 1.32
CA TYR A 246 6.42 -10.67 -0.04
C TYR A 246 5.99 -11.84 -0.91
N ASP A 247 4.97 -11.60 -1.74
CA ASP A 247 4.49 -12.58 -2.70
C ASP A 247 5.32 -12.50 -3.97
N LEU A 248 6.15 -13.51 -4.19
CA LEU A 248 6.90 -13.66 -5.44
C LEU A 248 5.92 -13.92 -6.59
N ARG A 249 6.04 -13.13 -7.66
CA ARG A 249 5.29 -13.35 -8.91
C ARG A 249 6.23 -13.55 -10.08
N THR A 250 5.80 -14.32 -11.06
CA THR A 250 6.47 -14.44 -12.36
C THR A 250 5.40 -14.49 -13.43
N ASP A 251 5.49 -13.62 -14.43
CA ASP A 251 4.46 -13.46 -15.47
C ASP A 251 3.05 -13.17 -14.87
N GLY A 252 3.01 -12.50 -13.72
CA GLY A 252 1.77 -12.17 -13.00
C GLY A 252 1.20 -13.29 -12.12
N GLU A 253 1.75 -14.51 -12.17
CA GLU A 253 1.30 -15.65 -11.36
C GLU A 253 2.13 -15.82 -10.08
N PHE A 254 1.46 -16.23 -9.00
CA PHE A 254 2.09 -16.51 -7.70
C PHE A 254 3.07 -17.69 -7.80
N ARG A 255 4.28 -17.52 -7.25
CA ARG A 255 5.31 -18.57 -7.23
C ARG A 255 5.77 -18.91 -5.82
N GLY A 256 5.41 -20.12 -5.38
CA GLY A 256 6.05 -20.80 -4.26
C GLY A 256 5.69 -20.21 -2.91
N ASN A 257 6.58 -20.37 -1.93
CA ASN A 257 6.33 -19.85 -0.58
C ASN A 257 6.72 -18.36 -0.53
N PRO A 258 5.90 -17.50 0.11
CA PRO A 258 6.21 -16.08 0.26
C PRO A 258 7.46 -15.89 1.13
N LEU A 259 8.15 -14.78 0.94
CA LEU A 259 9.16 -14.33 1.90
C LEU A 259 8.45 -13.45 2.93
N TYR A 260 8.89 -13.50 4.18
CA TYR A 260 8.33 -12.62 5.19
C TYR A 260 9.37 -12.17 6.21
N VAL A 261 9.18 -10.96 6.73
CA VAL A 261 10.05 -10.33 7.72
C VAL A 261 9.18 -9.83 8.86
N TYR A 262 9.60 -10.14 10.09
CA TYR A 262 9.00 -9.62 11.32
C TYR A 262 9.92 -8.56 11.92
N LEU A 263 9.39 -7.38 12.20
CA LEU A 263 10.12 -6.28 12.84
C LEU A 263 9.42 -5.84 14.13
N LYS A 264 10.21 -5.41 15.11
CA LYS A 264 9.70 -4.64 16.25
C LYS A 264 9.22 -3.26 15.79
N PRO A 265 8.45 -2.55 16.63
CA PRO A 265 8.01 -1.19 16.31
C PRO A 265 9.15 -0.17 16.13
N ASP A 266 10.36 -0.46 16.63
CA ASP A 266 11.55 0.37 16.44
C ASP A 266 12.37 0.03 15.17
N GLY A 267 11.92 -0.95 14.38
CA GLY A 267 12.61 -1.42 13.17
C GLY A 267 13.65 -2.52 13.40
N THR A 268 13.85 -2.98 14.63
CA THR A 268 14.70 -4.14 14.89
C THR A 268 14.10 -5.38 14.23
N VAL A 269 14.88 -6.06 13.39
CA VAL A 269 14.51 -7.36 12.82
C VAL A 269 14.39 -8.39 13.93
N LEU A 270 13.22 -9.00 14.06
CA LEU A 270 13.00 -10.16 14.93
C LEU A 270 13.44 -11.42 14.19
N SER A 271 12.93 -11.58 12.99
CA SER A 271 13.19 -12.75 12.17
C SER A 271 12.72 -12.57 10.73
N TYR A 272 13.11 -13.50 9.87
CA TYR A 272 12.72 -13.57 8.48
C TYR A 272 12.57 -15.01 8.01
N HIS A 273 11.83 -15.20 6.93
CA HIS A 273 11.64 -16.50 6.30
C HIS A 273 11.89 -16.38 4.80
N ILE A 274 12.67 -17.34 4.32
CA ILE A 274 12.98 -17.54 2.91
C ILE A 274 12.80 -19.02 2.57
N PRO A 275 12.49 -19.38 1.31
CA PRO A 275 12.28 -20.76 0.89
C PRO A 275 13.41 -21.73 1.30
N GLU A 276 14.65 -21.25 1.29
CA GLU A 276 15.86 -21.98 1.63
C GLU A 276 15.88 -22.43 3.11
N LEU A 277 15.25 -21.68 4.00
CA LEU A 277 15.17 -22.01 5.43
C LEU A 277 13.87 -22.74 5.75
N TYR A 278 12.77 -22.35 5.10
CA TYR A 278 11.45 -22.93 5.32
C TYR A 278 11.42 -24.43 5.03
N SER A 279 12.16 -24.92 4.02
CA SER A 279 12.24 -26.35 3.73
C SER A 279 12.91 -27.19 4.83
N LEU A 280 13.59 -26.53 5.77
CA LEU A 280 14.31 -27.14 6.89
C LEU A 280 13.65 -26.81 8.23
N ASP A 281 12.47 -26.19 8.22
CA ASP A 281 11.76 -25.71 9.41
C ASP A 281 12.64 -24.77 10.27
N LEU A 282 13.38 -23.90 9.58
CA LEU A 282 14.25 -22.89 10.19
C LEU A 282 13.69 -21.50 9.92
N MET A 283 13.86 -20.64 10.92
CA MET A 283 13.59 -19.21 10.84
C MET A 283 14.91 -18.46 10.78
N GLY A 284 15.06 -17.51 9.87
CA GLY A 284 16.22 -16.64 9.81
C GLY A 284 16.18 -15.58 10.90
N VAL A 285 17.30 -15.30 11.55
CA VAL A 285 17.45 -14.25 12.56
C VAL A 285 18.79 -13.53 12.35
N LEU A 286 18.97 -12.35 12.93
CA LEU A 286 20.26 -11.65 12.86
C LEU A 286 21.27 -12.24 13.87
N PRO A 287 22.57 -12.34 13.52
CA PRO A 287 23.62 -12.76 14.44
C PRO A 287 23.63 -11.93 15.74
N ASP A 288 23.71 -12.63 16.87
CA ASP A 288 23.90 -12.04 18.19
C ASP A 288 25.39 -11.96 18.56
N ASP A 289 25.70 -11.38 19.73
CA ASP A 289 27.08 -11.21 20.21
C ASP A 289 27.80 -12.54 20.51
N GLU A 290 27.08 -13.66 20.57
CA GLU A 290 27.65 -15.00 20.79
C GLU A 290 28.01 -15.71 19.48
N ALA A 291 27.50 -15.21 18.34
CA ALA A 291 27.74 -15.78 17.03
C ALA A 291 29.13 -15.44 16.48
N ILE A 292 29.85 -16.46 16.01
CA ILE A 292 31.02 -16.27 15.15
C ILE A 292 30.63 -15.47 13.88
N PRO A 293 31.57 -14.71 13.29
CA PRO A 293 31.32 -14.01 12.02
C PRO A 293 30.91 -14.96 10.90
N GLU A 294 30.13 -14.45 9.95
CA GLU A 294 29.63 -15.20 8.79
C GLU A 294 30.78 -15.85 7.99
N GLU A 295 31.89 -15.13 7.80
CA GLU A 295 33.05 -15.65 7.06
C GLU A 295 33.66 -16.88 7.75
N GLN A 296 33.66 -16.89 9.08
CA GLN A 296 34.16 -18.02 9.85
C GLN A 296 33.19 -19.22 9.75
N ALA A 297 31.88 -18.97 9.77
CA ALA A 297 30.89 -20.02 9.55
C ALA A 297 31.04 -20.63 8.15
N LEU A 298 31.19 -19.80 7.11
CA LEU A 298 31.45 -20.23 5.73
C LEU A 298 32.72 -21.07 5.61
N GLU A 299 33.81 -20.70 6.29
CA GLU A 299 35.06 -21.48 6.29
C GLU A 299 34.85 -22.87 6.91
N ILE A 300 34.23 -22.94 8.10
CA ILE A 300 33.94 -24.20 8.78
C ILE A 300 33.01 -25.08 7.93
N GLY A 301 31.95 -24.49 7.37
CA GLY A 301 30.98 -25.20 6.53
C GLY A 301 31.61 -25.73 5.25
N ARG A 302 32.43 -24.92 4.56
CA ARG A 302 33.14 -25.33 3.33
C ARG A 302 34.01 -26.54 3.58
N LYS A 303 34.83 -26.49 4.64
CA LYS A 303 35.70 -27.60 5.02
C LYS A 303 34.91 -28.87 5.33
N ALA A 304 33.85 -28.74 6.11
CA ALA A 304 33.02 -29.88 6.51
C ALA A 304 32.29 -30.53 5.33
N ILE A 305 31.81 -29.72 4.38
CA ILE A 305 31.15 -30.19 3.15
C ILE A 305 32.17 -30.84 2.20
N ALA A 306 33.34 -30.22 2.01
CA ALA A 306 34.41 -30.77 1.18
C ALA A 306 34.88 -32.14 1.69
N GLU A 307 35.06 -32.27 3.01
CA GLU A 307 35.40 -33.54 3.67
C GLU A 307 34.30 -34.59 3.45
N LYS A 308 33.03 -34.20 3.57
CA LYS A 308 31.88 -35.09 3.34
C LYS A 308 31.81 -35.62 1.91
N LEU A 309 32.15 -34.78 0.93
CA LEU A 309 32.16 -35.11 -0.50
C LEU A 309 33.44 -35.82 -0.95
N GLY A 310 34.53 -35.71 -0.20
CA GLY A 310 35.84 -36.21 -0.60
C GLY A 310 36.48 -35.39 -1.73
N VAL A 311 36.21 -34.09 -1.78
CA VAL A 311 36.74 -33.15 -2.78
C VAL A 311 37.61 -32.07 -2.12
N PRO A 312 38.51 -31.40 -2.87
CA PRO A 312 39.21 -30.21 -2.40
C PRO A 312 38.27 -29.07 -1.98
N GLU A 313 38.66 -28.26 -0.99
CA GLU A 313 37.83 -27.15 -0.49
C GLU A 313 37.54 -26.07 -1.54
N ASP A 314 38.45 -25.87 -2.50
CA ASP A 314 38.30 -24.91 -3.60
C ASP A 314 37.30 -25.37 -4.68
N GLU A 315 36.91 -26.64 -4.70
CA GLU A 315 35.81 -27.14 -5.53
C GLU A 315 34.43 -26.88 -4.91
N VAL A 316 34.35 -26.68 -3.59
CA VAL A 316 33.12 -26.26 -2.92
C VAL A 316 33.02 -24.75 -3.05
N SER A 317 32.12 -24.25 -3.88
CA SER A 317 31.92 -22.82 -4.14
C SER A 317 30.46 -22.41 -3.94
N SER A 318 30.15 -21.12 -4.09
CA SER A 318 28.77 -20.60 -4.04
C SER A 318 28.00 -20.91 -2.74
N LEU A 319 28.70 -21.06 -1.62
CA LEU A 319 28.08 -21.27 -0.32
C LEU A 319 27.40 -19.99 0.18
N LYS A 320 26.26 -20.17 0.85
CA LYS A 320 25.60 -19.12 1.62
C LYS A 320 25.49 -19.51 3.07
N ALA A 321 25.64 -18.54 3.97
CA ALA A 321 25.48 -18.74 5.39
C ALA A 321 24.26 -17.96 5.87
N TYR A 322 23.42 -18.63 6.66
CA TYR A 322 22.24 -18.03 7.28
C TYR A 322 22.35 -18.23 8.79
N TYR A 323 22.14 -17.17 9.57
CA TYR A 323 21.96 -17.32 11.00
C TYR A 323 20.49 -17.57 11.28
N THR A 324 20.20 -18.63 12.04
CA THR A 324 18.84 -19.19 12.12
C THR A 324 18.50 -19.62 13.53
N GLU A 325 17.21 -19.60 13.85
CA GLU A 325 16.62 -20.20 15.05
C GLU A 325 15.82 -21.45 14.66
N ILE A 326 15.96 -22.51 15.47
CA ILE A 326 15.23 -23.77 15.26
C ILE A 326 13.79 -23.64 15.79
N GLU A 327 12.80 -23.76 14.90
CA GLU A 327 11.38 -23.64 15.26
C GLU A 327 10.81 -24.88 15.98
N ALA A 328 9.66 -24.69 16.63
CA ALA A 328 8.94 -25.72 17.36
C ALA A 328 8.42 -26.83 16.42
N GLY A 329 8.85 -28.08 16.64
CA GLY A 329 8.26 -29.27 16.02
C GLY A 329 9.22 -30.12 15.16
N HIS A 330 10.39 -29.60 14.77
CA HIS A 330 11.16 -30.20 13.66
C HIS A 330 12.68 -30.25 13.86
N SER A 331 13.12 -30.57 15.08
CA SER A 331 14.53 -30.69 15.50
C SER A 331 15.42 -31.69 14.72
N LYS A 332 14.89 -32.39 13.71
CA LYS A 332 15.55 -33.51 13.04
C LYS A 332 16.52 -33.09 11.94
N ALA A 333 16.30 -31.95 11.28
CA ALA A 333 17.14 -31.52 10.17
C ALA A 333 18.58 -31.25 10.65
N VAL A 334 18.71 -30.45 11.71
CA VAL A 334 20.01 -29.93 12.20
C VAL A 334 20.52 -30.56 13.51
N ASP A 335 19.84 -31.59 14.04
CA ASP A 335 20.16 -32.24 15.33
C ASP A 335 20.21 -31.27 16.54
N GLY A 336 19.49 -30.16 16.49
CA GLY A 336 19.46 -29.13 17.54
C GLY A 336 18.23 -29.20 18.45
N VAL A 337 18.09 -28.22 19.34
CA VAL A 337 16.89 -28.05 20.19
C VAL A 337 16.13 -26.80 19.79
N MET A 338 14.81 -26.80 20.00
CA MET A 338 13.95 -25.64 19.73
C MET A 338 14.49 -24.38 20.42
N GLY A 339 14.49 -23.27 19.70
CA GLY A 339 15.01 -21.98 20.16
C GLY A 339 16.54 -21.87 20.18
N GLN A 340 17.25 -22.90 19.74
CA GLN A 340 18.71 -22.82 19.58
C GLN A 340 19.05 -22.06 18.31
N HIS A 341 19.98 -21.11 18.40
CA HIS A 341 20.55 -20.45 17.25
C HIS A 341 21.65 -21.30 16.61
N VAL A 342 21.70 -21.32 15.28
CA VAL A 342 22.72 -22.00 14.48
C VAL A 342 23.02 -21.23 13.19
N TRP A 343 24.28 -21.29 12.76
CA TRP A 343 24.65 -21.00 11.39
C TRP A 343 24.32 -22.19 10.50
N LEU A 344 23.55 -21.95 9.44
CA LEU A 344 23.29 -22.89 8.35
C LEU A 344 24.12 -22.47 7.14
N VAL A 345 25.15 -23.26 6.81
CA VAL A 345 25.94 -23.08 5.59
C VAL A 345 25.38 -23.99 4.51
N ASP A 346 24.72 -23.39 3.53
CA ASP A 346 24.01 -24.07 2.45
C ASP A 346 24.87 -24.20 1.20
N TYR A 347 24.84 -25.39 0.61
CA TYR A 347 25.41 -25.70 -0.69
C TYR A 347 24.32 -26.20 -1.64
N ALA A 348 23.57 -25.24 -2.18
CA ALA A 348 22.40 -25.49 -3.02
C ALA A 348 22.70 -26.39 -4.23
N GLU A 349 23.87 -26.23 -4.87
CA GLU A 349 24.26 -27.01 -6.05
C GLU A 349 24.31 -28.53 -5.79
N GLN A 350 24.59 -28.93 -4.55
CA GLN A 350 24.68 -30.34 -4.14
C GLN A 350 23.54 -30.75 -3.19
N ASN A 351 22.54 -29.89 -3.00
CA ASN A 351 21.42 -30.11 -2.09
C ASN A 351 21.90 -30.52 -0.67
N MET A 352 22.89 -29.81 -0.13
CA MET A 352 23.56 -30.15 1.14
C MET A 352 23.76 -28.92 2.01
N PHE A 353 23.81 -29.11 3.32
CA PHE A 353 24.14 -28.05 4.26
C PHE A 353 25.04 -28.55 5.40
N ALA A 354 25.70 -27.62 6.07
CA ALA A 354 26.34 -27.80 7.36
C ALA A 354 25.67 -26.92 8.41
N ALA A 355 25.34 -27.47 9.58
CA ALA A 355 24.84 -26.71 10.72
C ALA A 355 25.95 -26.52 11.75
N ILE A 356 26.14 -25.30 12.23
CA ILE A 356 27.25 -24.89 13.10
C ILE A 356 26.68 -24.06 14.25
N LYS A 357 27.14 -24.30 15.48
CA LYS A 357 26.75 -23.51 16.65
C LYS A 357 27.29 -22.08 16.59
N PRO A 358 26.74 -21.14 17.38
CA PRO A 358 27.25 -19.78 17.48
C PRO A 358 28.74 -19.72 17.85
N ASP A 359 29.24 -20.66 18.65
CA ASP A 359 30.66 -20.75 19.05
C ASP A 359 31.60 -21.37 17.98
N GLY A 360 31.08 -21.71 16.80
CA GLY A 360 31.82 -22.34 15.71
C GLY A 360 31.92 -23.87 15.79
N THR A 361 31.26 -24.52 16.75
CA THR A 361 31.22 -25.98 16.82
C THR A 361 30.32 -26.55 15.71
N LEU A 362 30.90 -27.34 14.79
CA LEU A 362 30.13 -28.09 13.79
C LEU A 362 29.16 -29.08 14.46
N MET A 363 27.89 -29.02 14.08
CA MET A 363 26.85 -29.94 14.58
C MET A 363 26.64 -31.12 13.63
N THR A 364 26.36 -30.82 12.35
CA THR A 364 25.99 -31.85 11.37
C THR A 364 26.31 -31.40 9.95
N VAL A 365 26.48 -32.35 9.03
CA VAL A 365 26.59 -32.13 7.58
C VAL A 365 25.70 -33.15 6.89
N ARG A 366 24.68 -32.67 6.17
CA ARG A 366 23.60 -33.52 5.63
C ARG A 366 23.08 -32.99 4.31
N ASN A 367 22.45 -33.88 3.54
CA ASN A 367 21.63 -33.46 2.41
C ASN A 367 20.31 -32.86 2.94
N ARG A 368 19.75 -31.90 2.20
CA ARG A 368 18.43 -31.32 2.48
C ARG A 368 17.31 -32.34 2.35
#